data_AF-A0A4R2EW91-F1
#
_entry.id   AF-A0A4R2EW91-F1
#
_cell.length_a   1.000
_cell.length_b   1.000
_cell.length_c   1.000
_cell.angle_alpha   90.00
_cell.angle_beta   90.00
_cell.angle_gamma   90.00
#
_symmetry.space_group_name_H-M   'P 1'
#
loop_
_entity.id
_entity.type
_entity.pdbx_description
1 polymer ?
#
loop_
_entity_poly.entity_id
_entity_poly.type
_entity_poly.pdbx_seq_one_letter_code
_entity_poly.pdbx_strand_id
1 'polypeptide(L)'
;MLTFNINRLLKIRGVEKPYAYMVASGFSSDFSARIIKNKTRRMDLNMVERLCELFRCTPNDLIEWEPSPEQAAVENHPLKPLERAKKVEGLTQLLNSVPLDKLEEIESLIKERYNTAR
;
A
#
# COMPACT_ATOMS: atom_id res chain seq x y z
N MET A 1 5.17 10.39 -13.44
CA MET A 1 3.85 9.87 -13.84
C MET A 1 3.10 9.37 -12.61
N LEU A 2 1.81 9.67 -12.49
CA LEU A 2 0.96 9.12 -11.42
C LEU A 2 0.45 7.73 -11.80
N THR A 3 0.51 6.79 -10.87
CA THR A 3 -0.01 5.42 -11.04
C THR A 3 -0.73 4.96 -9.77
N PHE A 4 -1.65 4.00 -9.91
CA PHE A 4 -2.18 3.29 -8.76
C PHE A 4 -1.24 2.13 -8.41
N ASN A 5 -0.72 2.10 -7.18
CA ASN A 5 0.16 1.02 -6.72
C ASN A 5 -0.44 0.27 -5.54
N ILE A 6 -1.43 -0.59 -5.83
CA ILE A 6 -2.11 -1.41 -4.82
C ILE A 6 -1.22 -2.54 -4.30
N ASN A 7 -0.28 -3.03 -5.12
CA ASN A 7 0.66 -4.06 -4.69
C ASN A 7 1.48 -3.64 -3.48
N ARG A 8 1.85 -2.35 -3.40
CA ARG A 8 2.54 -1.79 -2.23
C ARG A 8 1.72 -1.98 -0.96
N LEU A 9 0.44 -1.62 -0.98
CA LEU A 9 -0.45 -1.74 0.20
C LEU A 9 -0.66 -3.20 0.60
N LEU A 10 -0.86 -4.07 -0.39
CA LEU A 10 -1.02 -5.51 -0.16
C LEU A 10 0.22 -6.13 0.47
N LYS A 11 1.42 -5.76 0.00
CA LYS A 11 2.68 -6.24 0.54
C LYS A 11 2.92 -5.78 1.98
N ILE A 12 2.65 -4.51 2.29
CA ILE A 12 2.77 -3.98 3.67
C ILE A 12 1.87 -4.76 4.61
N ARG A 13 0.68 -5.15 4.15
CA ARG A 13 -0.32 -5.93 4.89
C ARG A 13 -0.03 -7.44 4.95
N GLY A 14 1.08 -7.91 4.38
CA GLY A 14 1.41 -9.33 4.38
C GLY A 14 0.51 -10.18 3.49
N VAL A 15 -0.17 -9.59 2.49
CA VAL A 15 -1.01 -10.34 1.56
C VAL A 15 -0.15 -11.04 0.51
N GLU A 16 -0.04 -12.36 0.62
CA GLU A 16 0.76 -13.20 -0.30
C GLU A 16 0.09 -13.46 -1.65
N LYS A 17 -1.25 -13.52 -1.67
CA LYS A 17 -2.05 -13.80 -2.87
C LYS A 17 -2.92 -12.60 -3.24
N PRO A 18 -2.33 -11.50 -3.79
CA PRO A 18 -3.04 -10.29 -4.18
C PRO A 18 -4.36 -10.51 -4.91
N TYR A 19 -4.35 -11.36 -5.94
CA TYR A 19 -5.52 -11.56 -6.79
C TYR A 19 -6.67 -12.22 -6.05
N ALA A 20 -6.38 -13.31 -5.34
CA ALA A 20 -7.37 -14.03 -4.55
C ALA A 20 -7.93 -13.13 -3.44
N TYR A 21 -7.08 -12.34 -2.79
CA TYR A 21 -7.50 -11.39 -1.75
C TYR A 21 -8.47 -10.33 -2.29
N MET A 22 -8.18 -9.74 -3.44
CA MET A 22 -9.05 -8.74 -4.06
C MET A 22 -10.41 -9.34 -4.44
N VAL A 23 -10.43 -10.54 -5.06
CA VAL A 23 -11.68 -11.21 -5.40
C VAL A 23 -12.49 -11.57 -4.15
N ALA A 24 -11.84 -12.12 -3.12
CA ALA A 24 -12.48 -12.44 -1.84
C ALA A 24 -13.04 -11.21 -1.12
N SER A 25 -12.44 -10.04 -1.35
CA SER A 25 -12.92 -8.75 -0.83
C SER A 25 -14.08 -8.14 -1.65
N GLY A 26 -14.62 -8.88 -2.62
CA GLY A 26 -15.80 -8.47 -3.39
C GLY A 26 -15.51 -7.57 -4.59
N PHE A 27 -14.28 -7.58 -5.11
CA PHE A 27 -13.94 -6.94 -6.37
C PHE A 27 -14.07 -7.93 -7.54
N SER A 28 -14.40 -7.43 -8.74
CA SER A 28 -14.52 -8.30 -9.92
C SER A 28 -13.18 -8.91 -10.31
N SER A 29 -13.23 -10.08 -10.97
CA SER A 29 -12.04 -10.76 -11.52
C SER A 29 -11.23 -9.85 -12.45
N ASP A 30 -11.90 -9.16 -13.39
CA ASP A 30 -11.22 -8.28 -14.35
C ASP A 30 -10.53 -7.11 -13.66
N PHE A 31 -11.25 -6.41 -12.78
CA PHE A 31 -10.68 -5.30 -12.03
C PHE A 31 -9.48 -5.74 -11.20
N SER A 32 -9.62 -6.85 -10.46
CA SER A 32 -8.56 -7.43 -9.63
C SER A 32 -7.32 -7.75 -10.46
N ALA A 33 -7.48 -8.40 -11.61
CA ALA A 33 -6.36 -8.72 -12.49
C ALA A 33 -5.67 -7.46 -13.04
N ARG A 34 -6.43 -6.42 -13.40
CA ARG A 34 -5.89 -5.18 -13.98
C ARG A 34 -5.19 -4.30 -12.95
N ILE A 35 -5.78 -4.13 -11.77
CA ILE A 35 -5.22 -3.27 -10.72
C ILE A 35 -3.92 -3.85 -10.15
N ILE A 36 -3.84 -5.18 -9.99
CA ILE A 36 -2.62 -5.88 -9.54
C ILE A 36 -1.52 -5.82 -10.59
N LYS A 37 -1.85 -5.77 -11.88
CA LYS A 37 -0.86 -5.59 -12.95
C LYS A 37 -0.50 -4.12 -13.16
N ASN A 38 -0.92 -3.20 -12.28
CA ASN A 38 -0.77 -1.75 -12.42
C ASN A 38 -1.27 -1.22 -13.78
N LYS A 39 -2.29 -1.86 -14.37
CA LYS A 39 -2.89 -1.50 -15.67
C LYS A 39 -4.10 -0.58 -15.55
N THR A 40 -4.58 -0.33 -14.32
CA THR A 40 -5.65 0.63 -14.08
C THR A 40 -5.09 2.06 -14.17
N ARG A 41 -5.65 2.87 -15.07
CA ARG A 41 -5.28 4.29 -15.27
C ARG A 41 -6.37 5.26 -14.83
N ARG A 42 -7.60 4.77 -14.71
CA ARG A 42 -8.78 5.52 -14.31
C ARG A 42 -9.57 4.68 -13.33
N MET A 43 -10.08 5.34 -12.32
CA MET A 43 -10.88 4.75 -11.25
C MET A 43 -11.88 5.82 -10.81
N ASP A 44 -13.14 5.45 -10.67
CA ASP A 44 -14.14 6.36 -10.10
C ASP A 44 -13.93 6.51 -8.58
N LEU A 45 -14.55 7.55 -8.00
CA LEU A 45 -14.39 7.85 -6.58
C LEU A 45 -14.97 6.77 -5.67
N ASN A 46 -16.04 6.09 -6.08
CA ASN A 46 -16.64 5.00 -5.31
C ASN A 46 -15.68 3.83 -5.15
N MET A 47 -14.93 3.50 -6.21
CA MET A 47 -13.91 2.45 -6.18
C MET A 47 -12.70 2.88 -5.34
N VAL A 48 -12.29 4.15 -5.42
CA VAL A 48 -11.23 4.72 -4.56
C VAL A 48 -11.63 4.60 -3.08
N GLU A 49 -12.84 5.02 -2.73
CA GLU A 49 -13.40 4.95 -1.38
C GLU A 49 -13.43 3.51 -0.86
N ARG A 50 -13.97 2.56 -1.64
CA ARG A 50 -13.98 1.13 -1.25
C ARG A 50 -12.59 0.57 -1.00
N LEU A 51 -11.59 0.96 -1.79
CA LEU A 51 -10.21 0.54 -1.55
C LEU A 51 -9.63 1.18 -0.28
N CYS A 52 -9.93 2.46 -0.05
CA CYS A 52 -9.53 3.17 1.17
C CYS A 52 -10.13 2.54 2.43
N GLU A 53 -11.40 2.13 2.40
CA GLU A 53 -12.05 1.42 3.50
C GLU A 53 -11.42 0.04 3.73
N LEU A 54 -11.24 -0.75 2.67
CA LEU A 54 -10.59 -2.06 2.74
C LEU A 54 -9.18 -1.97 3.34
N PHE A 55 -8.41 -0.98 2.87
CA PHE A 55 -7.02 -0.79 3.25
C PHE A 55 -6.81 0.26 4.33
N ARG A 56 -7.86 0.73 5.03
CA ARG A 56 -7.75 1.75 6.08
C ARG A 56 -6.72 2.85 5.75
N CYS A 57 -6.85 3.44 4.57
CA CYS A 57 -5.89 4.41 4.03
C CYS A 57 -6.60 5.61 3.39
N THR A 58 -5.84 6.60 2.97
CA THR A 58 -6.34 7.76 2.22
C THR A 58 -6.18 7.56 0.71
N PRO A 59 -6.85 8.37 -0.14
CA PRO A 59 -6.65 8.30 -1.59
C PRO A 59 -5.18 8.49 -2.02
N ASN A 60 -4.43 9.35 -1.31
CA ASN A 60 -3.01 9.59 -1.57
C ASN A 60 -2.13 8.36 -1.30
N ASP A 61 -2.61 7.39 -0.51
CA ASP A 61 -1.88 6.15 -0.26
C ASP A 61 -1.98 5.17 -1.43
N LEU A 62 -3.06 5.24 -2.21
CA LEU A 62 -3.30 4.40 -3.39
C LEU A 62 -2.48 4.84 -4.61
N ILE A 63 -2.01 6.09 -4.60
CA ILE A 63 -1.35 6.75 -5.73
C ILE A 63 0.15 6.85 -5.46
N GLU A 64 0.95 6.63 -6.49
CA GLU A 64 2.39 6.84 -6.50
C GLU A 64 2.78 7.77 -7.63
N TRP A 65 3.80 8.60 -7.37
CA TRP A 65 4.41 9.46 -8.37
C TRP A 65 5.82 8.98 -8.72
N GLU A 66 6.02 8.65 -10.00
CA GLU A 66 7.32 8.28 -10.57
C GLU A 66 7.89 9.47 -11.37
N PRO A 67 8.77 10.31 -10.82
CA PRO A 67 9.28 11.50 -11.52
C PRO A 67 10.13 11.14 -12.75
N SER A 68 10.10 11.99 -13.79
CA SER A 68 11.18 12.01 -14.80
C SER A 68 12.47 12.57 -14.19
N PRO A 69 13.65 12.40 -14.81
CA PRO A 69 14.90 12.96 -14.31
C PRO A 69 14.83 14.47 -14.04
N GLU A 70 14.16 15.23 -14.92
CA GLU A 70 13.98 16.67 -14.79
C GLU A 70 13.07 17.03 -13.61
N GLN A 71 12.01 16.25 -13.41
CA GLN A 71 11.07 16.43 -12.30
C GLN A 71 11.70 16.08 -10.96
N ALA A 72 12.55 15.05 -10.91
CA ALA A 72 13.25 14.62 -9.70
C ALA A 72 14.25 15.68 -9.20
N ALA A 73 14.82 16.48 -10.11
CA ALA A 73 15.73 17.57 -9.79
C ALA A 73 15.04 18.78 -9.13
N VAL A 74 13.71 18.89 -9.21
CA VAL A 74 12.96 19.99 -8.59
C VAL A 74 12.71 19.68 -7.11
N GLU A 75 13.38 20.43 -6.23
CA GLU A 75 13.34 20.18 -4.78
C GLU A 75 11.93 20.26 -4.20
N ASN A 76 11.15 21.27 -4.61
CA ASN A 76 9.80 21.56 -4.11
C ASN A 76 8.69 21.13 -5.06
N HIS A 77 8.86 20.01 -5.76
CA HIS A 77 7.83 19.53 -6.68
C HIS A 77 6.54 19.15 -5.92
N PRO A 78 5.34 19.60 -6.34
CA PRO A 78 4.09 19.40 -5.58
C PRO A 78 3.69 17.93 -5.41
N LEU A 79 4.13 17.04 -6.31
CA LEU A 79 3.86 15.61 -6.24
C LEU A 79 4.90 14.80 -5.46
N LYS A 80 5.97 15.44 -4.98
CA LYS A 80 7.03 14.79 -4.20
C LYS A 80 6.52 14.03 -2.97
N PRO A 81 5.47 14.49 -2.24
CA PRO A 81 4.85 13.71 -1.17
C PRO A 81 4.22 12.38 -1.60
N LEU A 82 4.01 12.15 -2.91
CA LEU A 82 3.50 10.91 -3.49
C LEU A 82 4.61 10.00 -4.05
N GLU A 83 5.86 10.45 -4.03
CA GLU A 83 7.00 9.59 -4.32
C GLU A 83 7.13 8.52 -3.23
N ARG A 84 7.41 7.27 -3.62
CA ARG A 84 7.53 6.14 -2.69
C ARG A 84 8.88 5.46 -2.86
N ALA A 85 9.40 4.93 -1.76
CA ALA A 85 10.62 4.14 -1.81
C ALA A 85 10.39 2.83 -2.58
N LYS A 86 11.32 2.49 -3.49
CA LYS A 86 11.22 1.30 -4.35
C LYS A 86 11.23 -0.03 -3.58
N LYS A 87 11.78 -0.05 -2.36
CA LYS A 87 11.79 -1.24 -1.49
C LYS A 87 10.78 -1.06 -0.38
N VAL A 88 9.74 -1.87 -0.45
CA VAL A 88 8.86 -2.14 0.69
C VAL A 88 9.14 -3.56 1.12
N GLU A 89 9.81 -3.75 2.25
CA GLU A 89 9.80 -5.02 2.96
C GLU A 89 8.42 -5.16 3.62
N GLY A 90 7.75 -6.30 3.41
CA GLY A 90 6.45 -6.50 4.03
C GLY A 90 6.64 -6.80 5.51
N LEU A 91 5.72 -6.30 6.34
CA LEU A 91 5.83 -6.42 7.79
C LEU A 91 5.96 -7.88 8.24
N THR A 92 5.21 -8.78 7.62
CA THR A 92 5.25 -10.21 7.94
C THR A 92 6.62 -10.83 7.65
N GLN A 93 7.27 -10.46 6.55
CA GLN A 93 8.61 -10.97 6.24
C GLN A 93 9.63 -10.51 7.27
N LEU A 94 9.52 -9.25 7.71
CA LEU A 94 10.37 -8.72 8.77
C LEU A 94 10.14 -9.49 10.08
N LEU A 95 8.88 -9.63 10.51
CA LEU A 95 8.53 -10.36 11.74
C LEU A 95 9.02 -11.82 11.73
N ASN A 96 8.95 -12.51 10.59
CA ASN A 96 9.43 -13.89 10.48
C ASN A 96 10.94 -14.03 10.68
N SER A 97 11.71 -12.95 10.49
CA SER A 97 13.17 -12.94 10.69
C SER A 97 13.59 -12.53 12.10
N VAL A 98 12.65 -12.05 12.92
CA VAL A 98 12.92 -11.56 14.27
C VAL A 98 12.99 -12.74 15.26
N PRO A 99 14.02 -12.82 16.12
CA PRO A 99 14.08 -13.78 17.21
C PRO A 99 12.88 -13.73 18.17
N LEU A 100 12.49 -14.88 18.72
CA LEU A 100 11.29 -14.99 19.56
C LEU A 100 11.28 -14.04 20.75
N ASP A 101 12.42 -13.84 21.41
CA ASP A 101 12.58 -12.95 22.57
C ASP A 101 12.32 -11.47 22.25
N LYS A 102 12.36 -11.09 20.97
CA LYS A 102 12.09 -9.72 20.49
C LYS A 102 10.67 -9.53 19.95
N LEU A 103 9.93 -10.61 19.68
CA LEU A 103 8.57 -10.52 19.17
C LEU A 103 7.59 -9.95 20.19
N GLU A 104 7.75 -10.27 21.48
CA GLU A 104 6.89 -9.76 22.56
C GLU A 104 7.02 -8.23 22.72
N GLU A 105 8.25 -7.71 22.58
CA GLU A 105 8.54 -6.27 22.61
C GLU A 105 7.84 -5.56 21.43
N ILE A 106 7.94 -6.13 20.22
CA ILE A 106 7.29 -5.59 19.03
C ILE A 106 5.77 -5.64 19.16
N GLU A 107 5.20 -6.73 19.67
CA GLU A 107 3.76 -6.85 19.88
C GLU A 107 3.24 -5.75 20.83
N SER A 108 3.97 -5.48 21.91
CA SER A 108 3.63 -4.45 22.89
C SER A 108 3.62 -3.06 22.26
N LEU A 109 4.65 -2.74 21.45
CA LEU A 109 4.73 -1.48 20.72
C LEU A 109 3.56 -1.31 19.73
N ILE A 110 3.19 -2.37 19.01
CA ILE A 110 2.05 -2.34 18.09
C ILE A 110 0.74 -2.08 18.84
N LYS A 111 0.52 -2.75 19.98
CA LYS A 111 -0.67 -2.56 20.82
C LYS A 111 -0.77 -1.13 21.35
N GLU A 112 0.33 -0.54 21.80
CA GLU A 112 0.37 0.85 22.26
C GLU A 112 -0.06 1.82 21.15
N ARG A 113 0.55 1.70 19.97
CA ARG A 113 0.24 2.59 18.82
C ARG A 113 -1.19 2.42 18.32
N TYR A 114 -1.76 1.21 18.38
CA TYR A 114 -3.14 0.96 18.00
C TYR A 114 -4.13 1.59 18.98
N ASN A 115 -3.87 1.52 20.28
CA ASN A 115 -4.76 2.04 21.31
C ASN A 115 -4.75 3.58 21.40
N THR A 116 -3.61 4.23 21.13
CA THR A 116 -3.52 5.70 21.10
C THR A 116 -4.24 6.32 19.89
N ALA A 117 -4.53 5.53 18.85
CA ALA A 117 -5.25 5.97 17.66
C ALA A 117 -6.79 5.86 17.76
N ARG A 118 -7.31 5.44 18.92
CA ARG A 118 -8.74 5.27 19.22
C ARG A 118 -9.20 6.29 20.24
#